data_AF-A0A2E5E2Z8-F1
#
_entry.id   AF-A0A2E5E2Z8-F1
#
_cell.length_a   1.000
_cell.length_b   1.000
_cell.length_c   1.000
_cell.angle_alpha   90.00
_cell.angle_beta   90.00
_cell.angle_gamma   90.00
#
_symmetry.space_group_name_H-M   'P 1'
#
loop_
_entity.id
_entity.type
_entity.pdbx_description
1 polymer ?
#
loop_
_entity_poly.entity_id
_entity_poly.type
_entity_poly.pdbx_seq_one_letter_code
_entity_poly.pdbx_strand_id
1 'polypeptide(L)'
;MMMHQQVTSRTRRGIALFEVVLAAVLLGIGLSVTMSLAATALSRQGLGEHNLTAAWLADEQLSLVVMEGPKKFIQTQPTSGDYDAPFEEYSFEVEVRHISDYEPYDVTVYITWDGGDREFILQTKVAPRQGEPEEQEDRTPLEPIDRESLYFEESE
;
A
#
# COMPACT_ATOMS: atom_id res chain seq x y z
N MET A 1 9.22 -28.68 81.76
CA MET A 1 8.06 -27.81 81.44
C MET A 1 8.54 -26.77 80.45
N MET A 2 7.91 -26.71 79.28
CA MET A 2 8.46 -26.18 78.02
C MET A 2 8.74 -24.67 78.04
N MET A 3 9.95 -24.31 77.59
CA MET A 3 10.39 -22.94 77.36
C MET A 3 10.01 -22.55 75.92
N HIS A 4 8.99 -21.70 75.75
CA HIS A 4 8.55 -21.22 74.45
C HIS A 4 9.53 -20.18 73.91
N GLN A 5 10.25 -20.58 72.86
CA GLN A 5 11.18 -19.75 72.13
C GLN A 5 10.39 -18.83 71.19
N GLN A 6 10.25 -17.56 71.57
CA GLN A 6 9.69 -16.50 70.72
C GLN A 6 10.70 -16.17 69.62
N VAL A 7 10.57 -16.81 68.45
CA VAL A 7 11.39 -16.49 67.28
C VAL A 7 10.87 -15.20 66.63
N THR A 8 11.79 -14.26 66.47
CA THR A 8 11.65 -12.88 65.98
C THR A 8 10.75 -12.72 64.75
N SER A 9 9.60 -12.05 64.92
CA SER A 9 8.63 -11.72 63.86
C SER A 9 8.93 -10.43 63.08
N ARG A 10 9.87 -9.61 63.56
CA ARG A 10 10.13 -8.25 63.03
C ARG A 10 10.89 -8.26 61.70
N THR A 11 11.84 -9.17 61.52
CA THR A 11 12.62 -9.34 60.28
C THR A 11 11.79 -9.91 59.13
N ARG A 12 10.87 -10.85 59.40
CA ARG A 12 9.95 -11.39 58.38
C ARG A 12 8.99 -10.32 57.82
N ARG A 13 8.52 -9.40 58.65
CA ARG A 13 7.67 -8.28 58.22
C ARG A 13 8.41 -7.28 57.33
N GLY A 14 9.69 -7.02 57.62
CA GLY A 14 10.53 -6.16 56.77
C GLY A 14 10.77 -6.75 55.37
N ILE A 15 11.02 -8.05 55.28
CA ILE A 15 11.18 -8.77 54.01
C ILE A 15 9.88 -8.76 53.20
N ALA A 16 8.74 -9.04 53.84
CA ALA A 16 7.44 -9.03 53.17
C ALA A 16 7.08 -7.65 52.60
N LEU A 17 7.35 -6.57 53.33
CA LEU A 17 7.10 -5.21 52.84
C LEU A 17 8.01 -4.86 51.65
N PHE A 18 9.29 -5.24 51.72
CA PHE A 18 10.22 -5.07 50.60
C PHE A 18 9.75 -5.82 49.35
N GLU A 19 9.32 -7.07 49.51
CA GLU A 19 8.82 -7.90 48.41
C GLU A 19 7.58 -7.30 47.74
N VAL A 20 6.61 -6.83 48.55
CA VAL A 20 5.40 -6.17 48.02
C VAL A 20 5.74 -4.87 47.30
N VAL A 21 6.65 -4.06 47.85
CA VAL A 21 7.11 -2.82 47.19
C VAL A 21 7.81 -3.14 45.88
N LEU A 22 8.69 -4.14 45.87
CA LEU A 22 9.39 -4.58 44.65
C LEU A 22 8.39 -5.09 43.59
N ALA A 23 7.41 -5.91 43.99
CA ALA A 23 6.37 -6.40 43.10
C ALA A 23 5.53 -5.25 42.52
N ALA A 24 5.17 -4.26 43.34
CA ALA A 24 4.42 -3.08 42.89
C ALA A 24 5.23 -2.23 41.90
N VAL A 25 6.53 -2.04 42.15
CA VAL A 25 7.43 -1.30 41.23
C VAL A 25 7.56 -2.04 39.90
N LEU A 26 7.80 -3.35 39.92
CA LEU A 26 7.89 -4.18 38.71
C LEU A 26 6.57 -4.16 37.93
N LEU A 27 5.43 -4.23 38.62
CA LEU A 27 4.11 -4.15 38.02
C LEU A 27 3.87 -2.78 37.36
N GLY A 28 4.28 -1.68 38.01
CA GLY A 28 4.19 -0.34 37.46
C GLY A 28 5.00 -0.18 36.17
N ILE A 29 6.23 -0.69 36.16
CA ILE A 29 7.09 -0.68 34.95
C ILE A 29 6.44 -1.52 33.84
N GLY A 30 5.97 -2.73 34.16
CA GLY A 30 5.33 -3.61 33.19
C GLY A 30 4.10 -2.98 32.55
N LEU A 31 3.22 -2.37 33.35
CA LEU A 31 2.03 -1.69 32.86
C LEU A 31 2.36 -0.48 31.98
N SER A 32 3.38 0.30 32.34
CA SER A 32 3.82 1.43 31.52
C SER A 32 4.24 0.97 30.13
N VAL A 33 5.02 -0.11 30.04
CA VAL A 33 5.50 -0.65 28.75
C VAL A 33 4.33 -1.15 27.90
N THR A 34 3.37 -1.89 28.49
CA THR A 34 2.22 -2.41 27.74
C THR A 34 1.32 -1.30 27.22
N MET A 35 1.07 -0.24 28.00
CA MET A 35 0.31 0.92 27.53
C MET A 35 1.02 1.65 26.39
N SER A 36 2.34 1.84 26.48
CA SER A 36 3.13 2.46 25.39
C SER A 36 3.07 1.65 24.09
N LEU A 37 3.14 0.33 24.18
CA LEU A 37 2.99 -0.57 23.02
C LEU A 37 1.59 -0.45 22.42
N ALA A 38 0.53 -0.44 23.24
CA ALA A 38 -0.84 -0.29 22.77
C ALA A 38 -1.06 1.05 22.06
N ALA A 39 -0.59 2.15 22.65
CA ALA A 39 -0.69 3.48 22.05
C ALA A 39 0.05 3.57 20.70
N THR A 40 1.23 2.95 20.61
CA THR A 40 2.00 2.89 19.37
C THR A 40 1.32 2.03 18.30
N ALA A 41 0.65 0.94 18.69
CA ALA A 41 -0.10 0.11 17.76
C ALA A 41 -1.31 0.85 17.17
N LEU A 42 -2.06 1.57 18.02
CA LEU A 42 -3.19 2.39 17.60
C LEU A 42 -2.77 3.52 16.65
N SER A 43 -1.68 4.23 16.94
CA SER A 43 -1.19 5.29 16.06
C SER A 43 -0.72 4.76 14.70
N ARG A 44 -0.09 3.57 14.68
CA ARG A 44 0.29 2.89 13.44
C ARG A 44 -0.91 2.41 12.64
N GLN A 45 -2.01 2.04 13.30
CA GLN A 45 -3.23 1.61 12.61
C GLN A 45 -3.84 2.75 11.80
N GLY A 46 -3.98 3.94 12.38
CA GLY A 46 -4.50 5.12 11.65
C GLY A 46 -3.64 5.47 10.44
N LEU A 47 -2.32 5.44 10.60
CA LEU A 47 -1.42 5.64 9.44
C LEU A 47 -1.58 4.55 8.37
N GLY A 48 -1.78 3.30 8.78
CA GLY A 48 -2.04 2.20 7.85
C GLY A 48 -3.31 2.41 7.03
N GLU A 49 -4.35 2.95 7.63
CA GLU A 49 -5.61 3.30 6.94
C GLU A 49 -5.37 4.37 5.87
N HIS A 50 -4.71 5.48 6.21
CA HIS A 50 -4.36 6.52 5.24
C HIS A 50 -3.50 5.97 4.09
N ASN A 51 -2.51 5.13 4.38
CA ASN A 51 -1.68 4.53 3.34
C ASN A 51 -2.46 3.60 2.39
N LEU A 52 -3.41 2.83 2.92
CA LEU A 52 -4.27 1.96 2.11
C LEU A 52 -5.21 2.79 1.22
N THR A 53 -5.81 3.83 1.77
CA THR A 53 -6.66 4.76 1.02
C THR A 53 -5.85 5.46 -0.08
N ALA A 54 -4.68 6.01 0.23
CA ALA A 54 -3.81 6.66 -0.74
C ALA A 54 -3.36 5.70 -1.85
N ALA A 55 -3.05 4.44 -1.53
CA ALA A 55 -2.73 3.43 -2.53
C ALA A 55 -3.91 3.13 -3.45
N TRP A 56 -5.12 2.99 -2.90
CA TRP A 56 -6.33 2.76 -3.68
C TRP A 56 -6.65 3.95 -4.61
N LEU A 57 -6.50 5.18 -4.13
CA LEU A 57 -6.67 6.39 -4.94
C LEU A 57 -5.60 6.50 -6.04
N ALA A 58 -4.36 6.10 -5.76
CA ALA A 58 -3.31 6.06 -6.77
C ALA A 58 -3.61 5.04 -7.87
N ASP A 59 -4.14 3.86 -7.50
CA ASP A 59 -4.57 2.84 -8.45
C ASP A 59 -5.74 3.33 -9.33
N GLU A 60 -6.67 4.10 -8.78
CA GLU A 60 -7.76 4.73 -9.54
C GLU A 60 -7.21 5.68 -10.63
N GLN A 61 -6.29 6.58 -10.26
CA GLN A 61 -5.66 7.49 -11.22
C GLN A 61 -4.89 6.73 -12.29
N LEU A 62 -4.12 5.71 -11.89
CA LEU A 62 -3.40 4.87 -12.84
C LEU A 62 -4.36 4.15 -13.79
N SER A 63 -5.50 3.68 -13.29
CA SER A 63 -6.53 3.03 -14.11
C SER A 63 -7.05 3.96 -15.19
N LEU A 64 -7.27 5.25 -14.88
CA LEU A 64 -7.66 6.27 -15.86
C LEU A 64 -6.58 6.46 -16.93
N VAL A 65 -5.31 6.57 -16.53
CA VAL A 65 -4.17 6.70 -17.45
C VAL A 65 -4.10 5.49 -18.41
N VAL A 66 -4.27 4.28 -17.88
CA VAL A 66 -4.24 3.04 -18.69
C VAL A 66 -5.47 2.96 -19.61
N MET A 67 -6.65 3.34 -19.11
CA MET A 67 -7.90 3.31 -19.87
C MET A 67 -7.90 4.28 -21.04
N GLU A 68 -7.40 5.50 -20.88
CA GLU A 68 -7.36 6.49 -21.97
C GLU A 68 -6.10 6.40 -22.83
N GLY A 69 -5.00 5.96 -22.22
CA GLY A 69 -3.66 6.02 -22.79
C GLY A 69 -2.91 7.28 -22.31
N PRO A 70 -1.61 7.17 -21.96
CA PRO A 70 -0.85 8.25 -21.33
C PRO A 70 -0.84 9.58 -22.09
N LYS A 71 -0.72 9.52 -23.42
CA LYS A 71 -0.70 10.70 -24.30
C LYS A 71 -2.04 11.43 -24.33
N LYS A 72 -3.15 10.71 -24.29
CA LYS A 72 -4.49 11.29 -24.33
C LYS A 72 -4.84 11.88 -22.96
N PHE A 73 -4.55 11.13 -21.90
CA PHE A 73 -4.80 11.54 -20.52
C PHE A 73 -4.31 12.96 -20.22
N ILE A 74 -3.04 13.28 -20.53
CA ILE A 74 -2.48 14.62 -20.27
C ILE A 74 -3.14 15.76 -21.06
N GLN A 75 -3.93 15.45 -22.09
CA GLN A 75 -4.63 16.44 -22.93
C GLN A 75 -6.09 16.62 -22.49
N THR A 76 -6.70 15.58 -21.91
CA THR A 76 -8.14 15.49 -21.64
C THR A 76 -8.46 15.59 -20.16
N GLN A 77 -7.58 15.11 -19.29
CA GLN A 77 -7.79 15.01 -17.85
C GLN A 77 -6.93 16.01 -17.08
N PRO A 78 -7.38 16.47 -15.90
CA PRO A 78 -6.54 17.22 -14.99
C PRO A 78 -5.39 16.32 -14.50
N THR A 79 -4.16 16.83 -14.51
CA THR A 79 -2.99 16.13 -13.96
C THR A 79 -2.76 16.41 -12.49
N SER A 80 -3.57 17.28 -11.87
CA SER A 80 -3.50 17.55 -10.44
C SER A 80 -4.84 18.06 -9.93
N GLY A 81 -5.15 17.80 -8.66
CA GLY A 81 -6.34 18.33 -8.01
C GLY A 81 -6.61 17.72 -6.64
N ASP A 82 -7.64 18.23 -5.99
CA ASP A 82 -8.17 17.70 -4.73
C ASP A 82 -9.30 16.70 -5.02
N TYR A 83 -9.50 15.75 -4.12
CA TYR A 83 -10.64 14.83 -4.20
C TYR A 83 -11.90 15.42 -3.56
N ASP A 84 -13.06 14.94 -4.02
CA ASP A 84 -14.35 15.22 -3.40
C ASP A 84 -14.63 14.27 -2.22
N ALA A 85 -15.73 14.52 -1.52
CA ALA A 85 -16.22 13.66 -0.45
C ALA A 85 -16.29 12.18 -0.86
N PRO A 86 -15.75 11.24 -0.07
CA PRO A 86 -15.27 11.37 1.32
C PRO A 86 -13.74 11.56 1.48
N PHE A 87 -13.03 11.98 0.43
CA PHE A 87 -11.57 12.01 0.37
C PHE A 87 -11.01 13.43 0.30
N GLU A 88 -11.71 14.43 0.83
CA GLU A 88 -11.33 15.85 0.72
C GLU A 88 -9.98 16.19 1.38
N GLU A 89 -9.43 15.30 2.20
CA GLU A 89 -8.11 15.43 2.81
C GLU A 89 -6.96 15.04 1.85
N TYR A 90 -7.26 14.41 0.72
CA TYR A 90 -6.29 13.95 -0.26
C TYR A 90 -6.26 14.87 -1.48
N SER A 91 -5.08 15.00 -2.06
CA SER A 91 -4.88 15.57 -3.39
C SER A 91 -4.00 14.64 -4.22
N PHE A 92 -4.10 14.77 -5.54
CA PHE A 92 -3.30 13.99 -6.48
C PHE A 92 -2.49 14.87 -7.41
N GLU A 93 -1.39 14.31 -7.90
CA GLU A 93 -0.63 14.80 -9.04
C GLU A 93 -0.21 13.60 -9.90
N VAL A 94 -0.31 13.73 -11.23
CA VAL A 94 0.04 12.70 -12.20
C VAL A 94 1.06 13.27 -13.18
N GLU A 95 2.27 12.74 -13.11
CA GLU A 95 3.34 13.04 -14.05
C GLU A 95 3.42 11.95 -15.12
N VAL A 96 3.37 12.36 -16.39
CA VAL A 96 3.52 11.46 -17.53
C VAL A 96 4.68 11.92 -18.39
N ARG A 97 5.72 11.09 -18.49
CA ARG A 97 6.94 11.39 -19.23
C ARG A 97 7.10 10.47 -20.43
N HIS A 98 7.13 11.09 -21.61
CA HIS A 98 7.49 10.42 -22.85
C HIS A 98 9.02 10.31 -22.97
N ILE A 99 9.55 9.10 -23.16
CA ILE A 99 10.99 8.88 -23.34
C ILE A 99 11.33 8.80 -24.84
N SER A 100 10.70 7.88 -25.57
CA SER A 100 10.82 7.74 -27.02
C SER A 100 9.63 6.99 -27.61
N ASP A 101 9.43 7.07 -28.93
CA ASP A 101 8.28 6.46 -29.64
C ASP A 101 8.21 4.92 -29.51
N TYR A 102 9.33 4.27 -29.17
CA TYR A 102 9.45 2.82 -29.02
C TYR A 102 9.58 2.38 -27.57
N GLU A 103 9.44 3.31 -26.62
CA GLU A 103 9.49 3.03 -25.19
C GLU A 103 8.14 3.34 -24.52
N PRO A 104 7.79 2.60 -23.46
CA PRO A 104 6.63 2.96 -22.66
C PRO A 104 6.83 4.32 -21.97
N TYR A 105 5.73 4.99 -21.69
CA TYR A 105 5.72 6.21 -20.90
C TYR A 105 6.04 5.88 -19.45
N ASP A 106 6.82 6.74 -18.79
CA ASP A 106 6.91 6.73 -17.34
C ASP A 106 5.73 7.49 -16.77
N VAL A 107 4.99 6.84 -15.88
CA VAL A 107 3.84 7.42 -15.20
C VAL A 107 4.13 7.39 -13.71
N THR A 108 4.07 8.55 -13.06
CA THR A 108 4.18 8.68 -11.62
C THR A 108 2.92 9.34 -11.09
N VAL A 109 2.24 8.66 -10.16
CA VAL A 109 1.09 9.19 -9.43
C VAL A 109 1.53 9.50 -8.02
N TYR A 110 1.30 10.74 -7.59
CA TYR A 110 1.51 11.21 -6.23
C TYR A 110 0.15 11.41 -5.59
N ILE A 111 -0.06 10.84 -4.41
CA ILE A 111 -1.20 11.12 -3.55
C ILE A 111 -0.67 11.76 -2.27
N THR A 112 -1.11 12.97 -1.96
CA THR A 112 -0.66 13.69 -0.76
C THR A 112 -1.83 13.94 0.19
N TRP A 113 -1.53 13.93 1.49
CA TRP A 113 -2.49 14.23 2.56
C TRP A 113 -1.79 14.90 3.75
N ASP A 114 -2.53 15.22 4.81
CA ASP A 114 -1.99 15.88 6.01
C ASP A 114 -1.35 17.25 5.67
N GLY A 115 -2.00 18.01 4.78
CA GLY A 115 -1.49 19.30 4.30
C GLY A 115 -0.25 19.21 3.41
N GLY A 116 0.06 18.02 2.88
CA GLY A 116 1.23 17.76 2.03
C GLY A 116 2.44 17.20 2.80
N ASP A 117 2.33 17.00 4.12
CA ASP A 117 3.43 16.41 4.92
C ASP A 117 3.61 14.91 4.67
N ARG A 118 2.63 14.26 4.05
CA ARG A 118 2.64 12.84 3.74
C ARG A 118 2.30 12.60 2.28
N GLU A 119 3.00 11.63 1.70
CA GLU A 119 2.85 11.26 0.30
C GLU A 119 2.86 9.73 0.12
N PHE A 120 2.15 9.28 -0.90
CA PHE A 120 2.23 7.96 -1.48
C PHE A 120 2.55 8.10 -2.97
N ILE A 121 3.55 7.35 -3.44
CA ILE A 121 4.03 7.43 -4.81
C ILE A 121 3.88 6.08 -5.49
N LEU A 122 3.16 6.07 -6.61
CA LEU A 122 3.06 4.92 -7.50
C LEU A 122 3.76 5.25 -8.82
N GLN A 123 4.86 4.56 -9.10
CA GLN A 123 5.60 4.72 -10.35
C GLN A 123 5.50 3.45 -11.20
N THR A 124 5.17 3.62 -12.47
CA THR A 124 5.06 2.49 -13.40
C THR A 124 5.34 2.92 -14.84
N LYS A 125 5.40 1.92 -15.73
CA LYS A 125 5.57 2.08 -17.17
C LYS A 125 4.28 1.70 -17.88
N VAL A 126 3.76 2.58 -18.72
CA VAL A 126 2.53 2.35 -19.49
C VAL A 126 2.82 2.44 -20.98
N ALA A 127 2.49 1.38 -21.71
CA ALA A 127 2.67 1.36 -23.16
C ALA A 127 1.77 2.41 -23.84
N PRO A 128 2.22 3.04 -24.95
CA PRO A 128 1.35 3.88 -25.75
C PRO A 128 0.17 3.07 -26.26
N ARG A 129 -1.04 3.63 -26.15
CA ARG A 129 -2.20 3.08 -26.84
C ARG A 129 -2.07 3.46 -28.31
N GLN A 130 -1.68 2.51 -29.15
CA GLN A 130 -1.96 2.62 -30.58
C GLN A 130 -3.48 2.60 -30.68
N GLY A 131 -4.10 3.63 -31.26
CA GLY A 131 -5.56 3.75 -31.31
C GLY A 131 -6.21 2.47 -31.86
N GLU A 132 -7.53 2.33 -31.69
CA GLU A 132 -8.23 1.33 -32.50
C GLU A 132 -7.98 1.69 -33.98
N PRO A 133 -7.48 0.75 -34.79
CA PRO A 133 -7.29 1.04 -36.22
C PRO A 133 -8.65 1.46 -36.79
N GLU A 134 -8.68 2.57 -37.55
CA GLU A 134 -9.91 3.15 -38.11
C GLU A 134 -10.70 2.12 -38.93
N GLU A 135 -10.00 1.12 -39.45
CA GLU A 135 -10.55 -0.08 -40.08
C GLU A 135 -10.09 -1.31 -39.29
N GLN A 136 -11.03 -2.22 -39.03
CA GLN A 136 -10.70 -3.53 -38.48
C GLN A 136 -9.85 -4.26 -39.52
N GLU A 137 -8.54 -4.40 -39.25
CA GLU A 137 -7.64 -5.13 -40.14
C GLU A 137 -8.28 -6.46 -40.52
N ASP A 138 -8.37 -6.74 -41.82
CA ASP A 138 -8.85 -8.03 -42.29
C ASP A 138 -7.86 -9.11 -41.86
N ARG A 139 -8.12 -9.71 -40.70
CA ARG A 139 -7.33 -10.81 -40.14
C ARG A 139 -7.60 -12.13 -40.84
N THR A 140 -8.41 -12.14 -41.90
CA THR A 140 -8.55 -13.36 -42.69
C THR A 140 -7.23 -13.66 -43.38
N PRO A 141 -6.76 -14.93 -43.32
CA PRO A 141 -5.60 -15.33 -44.10
C PRO A 141 -5.80 -15.00 -45.58
N LEU A 142 -4.79 -14.38 -46.21
CA LEU A 142 -4.81 -14.04 -47.64
C LEU A 142 -5.02 -15.28 -48.52
N GLU A 143 -4.57 -16.44 -48.04
CA GLU A 143 -4.73 -17.73 -48.71
C GLU A 143 -5.58 -18.67 -47.84
N PRO A 144 -6.52 -19.43 -48.43
CA PRO A 144 -7.22 -20.49 -47.73
C PRO A 144 -6.22 -21.46 -47.11
N ILE A 145 -6.39 -21.78 -45.83
CA ILE A 145 -5.55 -22.76 -45.15
C ILE A 145 -5.79 -24.13 -45.80
N ASP A 146 -4.80 -24.59 -46.56
CA ASP A 146 -4.80 -25.94 -47.11
C ASP A 146 -4.52 -26.96 -45.99
N ARG A 147 -5.58 -27.63 -45.54
CA ARG A 147 -5.50 -28.67 -44.51
C ARG A 147 -5.23 -30.05 -45.09
N GLU A 148 -5.33 -30.23 -46.40
CA GLU A 148 -5.17 -31.53 -47.03
C GLU A 148 -3.69 -31.88 -47.21
N SER A 149 -2.84 -30.90 -47.54
CA SER A 149 -1.38 -31.09 -47.67
C SER A 149 -0.70 -31.59 -46.40
N LEU A 150 -1.24 -31.29 -45.21
CA LEU A 150 -0.73 -31.77 -43.92
C LEU A 150 -0.83 -33.30 -43.73
N TYR A 151 -1.74 -33.98 -44.43
CA TYR A 151 -1.99 -35.42 -44.25
C TYR A 151 -1.22 -36.32 -45.24
N PHE A 152 -0.56 -35.75 -46.26
CA PHE A 152 0.12 -36.53 -47.30
C PHE A 152 1.63 -36.71 -47.08
N GLU A 153 2.26 -35.99 -46.14
CA GLU A 153 3.70 -36.11 -45.86
C GLU A 153 4.07 -37.27 -44.90
N GLU A 154 3.10 -37.90 -44.22
CA GLU A 154 3.37 -38.96 -43.22
C GLU A 154 3.30 -40.41 -43.79
N SER A 155 3.16 -40.58 -45.11
CA SER A 155 2.92 -41.89 -45.74
C SER A 155 4.01 -42.41 -46.70
N GLU A 156 5.24 -41.90 -46.66
CA GLU A 156 6.41 -42.50 -47.36
C GLU A 156 7.38 -43.24 -46.42
#